data_AF-A0A2X3DCL7-F1
#
_entry.id   AF-A0A2X3DCL7-F1
#
_cell.length_a   1.000
_cell.length_b   1.000
_cell.length_c   1.000
_cell.angle_alpha   90.00
_cell.angle_beta   90.00
_cell.angle_gamma   90.00
#
_symmetry.space_group_name_H-M   'P 1'
#
loop_
_entity.id
_entity.type
_entity.pdbx_description
1 polymer ?
#
loop_
_entity_poly.entity_id
_entity_poly.type
_entity_poly.pdbx_seq_one_letter_code
_entity_poly.pdbx_strand_id
1 'polypeptide(L)'
;MYWIAGQVKKRNMPMELVLLPIVESAFDPHATSGANAAGIWQIIPSTGRNYGLKQTRSYDARRDVVASTTAALDMMQRLNKMFDGDWLLTVAAYNSGEGRVMKAVKANRSRGKPTDFWSLSLPHETKIYVPKMLALSDILKTANVTA
;
A
#
# COMPACT_ATOMS: atom_id res chain seq x y z
N MET A 1 1.64 -3.00 -15.73
CA MET A 1 1.96 -1.65 -15.22
C MET A 1 1.09 -0.53 -15.80
N TYR A 2 0.93 -0.39 -17.13
CA TYR A 2 0.18 0.74 -17.73
C TYR A 2 -1.25 0.92 -17.21
N TRP A 3 -2.01 -0.16 -17.04
CA TRP A 3 -3.37 -0.07 -16.48
C TRP A 3 -3.38 0.55 -15.07
N ILE A 4 -2.52 0.07 -14.17
CA ILE A 4 -2.41 0.57 -12.79
C ILE A 4 -1.99 2.05 -12.80
N ALA A 5 -1.03 2.43 -13.64
CA ALA A 5 -0.62 3.82 -13.80
C ALA A 5 -1.77 4.73 -14.25
N GLY A 6 -2.59 4.28 -15.21
CA GLY A 6 -3.79 5.00 -15.63
C GLY A 6 -4.81 5.15 -14.49
N GLN A 7 -4.98 4.12 -13.67
CA GLN A 7 -5.87 4.14 -12.51
C GLN A 7 -5.40 5.08 -11.40
N VAL A 8 -4.10 5.14 -11.13
CA VAL A 8 -3.47 6.07 -10.17
C VAL A 8 -3.61 7.51 -10.66
N LYS A 9 -3.29 7.77 -11.94
CA LYS A 9 -3.44 9.10 -12.56
C LYS A 9 -4.88 9.59 -12.54
N LYS A 10 -5.84 8.73 -12.90
CA LYS A 10 -7.28 9.06 -12.89
C LYS A 10 -7.78 9.45 -11.48
N ARG A 11 -7.18 8.88 -10.43
CA ARG A 11 -7.51 9.17 -9.03
C ARG A 11 -6.73 10.35 -8.44
N ASN A 12 -5.86 10.99 -9.22
CA ASN A 12 -4.94 12.05 -8.76
C ASN A 12 -4.11 11.64 -7.54
N MET A 13 -3.63 10.40 -7.55
CA MET A 13 -2.77 9.84 -6.51
C MET A 13 -1.28 9.93 -6.93
N PRO A 14 -0.32 9.89 -5.98
CA PRO A 14 1.10 9.86 -6.31
C PRO A 14 1.46 8.72 -7.24
N MET A 15 2.22 9.01 -8.29
CA MET A 15 2.58 8.02 -9.30
C MET A 15 3.47 6.92 -8.74
N GLU A 16 4.22 7.20 -7.66
CA GLU A 16 5.04 6.22 -6.95
C GLU A 16 4.25 5.01 -6.43
N LEU A 17 2.93 5.13 -6.23
CA LEU A 17 2.09 4.01 -5.77
C LEU A 17 2.01 2.86 -6.78
N VAL A 18 2.34 3.09 -8.05
CA VAL A 18 2.44 2.01 -9.07
C VAL A 18 3.54 1.01 -8.75
N LEU A 19 4.46 1.35 -7.85
CA LEU A 19 5.57 0.50 -7.41
C LEU A 19 5.19 -0.44 -6.27
N LEU A 20 4.08 -0.19 -5.58
CA LEU A 20 3.68 -1.03 -4.43
C LEU A 20 3.49 -2.50 -4.79
N PRO A 21 2.91 -2.88 -5.94
CA PRO A 21 2.88 -4.28 -6.35
C PRO A 21 4.26 -4.95 -6.53
N ILE A 22 5.31 -4.15 -6.80
CA ILE A 22 6.70 -4.66 -6.81
C ILE A 22 7.12 -5.03 -5.39
N VAL A 23 6.87 -4.12 -4.43
CA VAL A 23 7.22 -4.32 -3.02
C VAL A 23 6.44 -5.48 -2.40
N GLU A 24 5.18 -5.66 -2.79
CA GLU A 24 4.28 -6.69 -2.25
C GLU A 24 4.55 -8.09 -2.80
N SER A 25 4.71 -8.24 -4.12
CA SER A 25 4.79 -9.57 -4.72
C SER A 25 5.69 -9.66 -5.95
N ALA A 26 6.48 -8.64 -6.25
CA ALA A 26 7.19 -8.52 -7.52
C ALA A 26 6.25 -8.69 -8.74
N PHE A 27 5.01 -8.17 -8.64
CA PHE A 27 3.94 -8.32 -9.63
C PHE A 27 3.43 -9.75 -9.89
N ASP A 28 3.74 -10.73 -9.03
CA ASP A 28 3.18 -12.09 -9.18
C ASP A 28 1.69 -12.13 -8.75
N PRO A 29 0.74 -12.43 -9.67
CA PRO A 29 -0.69 -12.57 -9.33
C PRO A 29 -1.02 -13.87 -8.59
N HIS A 30 -0.11 -14.84 -8.60
CA HIS A 30 -0.24 -16.13 -7.92
C HIS A 30 0.41 -16.14 -6.53
N ALA A 31 1.10 -15.06 -6.15
CA ALA A 31 1.71 -14.91 -4.83
C ALA A 31 0.71 -15.12 -3.69
N THR A 32 1.18 -15.80 -2.64
CA THR A 32 0.43 -16.03 -1.40
C THR A 32 1.40 -15.95 -0.23
N SER A 33 1.14 -15.08 0.74
CA SER A 33 1.95 -15.02 1.96
C SER A 33 1.50 -16.05 3.01
N GLY A 34 2.33 -16.25 4.05
CA GLY A 34 1.95 -17.08 5.20
C GLY A 34 0.73 -16.57 5.97
N ALA A 35 0.37 -15.29 5.83
CA ALA A 35 -0.84 -14.69 6.38
C ALA A 35 -2.06 -14.80 5.43
N ASN A 36 -1.97 -15.61 4.37
CA ASN A 36 -2.97 -15.77 3.31
C ASN A 36 -3.29 -14.48 2.53
N ALA A 37 -2.39 -13.50 2.51
CA ALA A 37 -2.48 -12.37 1.61
C ALA A 37 -2.22 -12.83 0.17
N ALA A 38 -2.99 -12.36 -0.81
CA ALA A 38 -2.98 -12.92 -2.16
C ALA A 38 -2.86 -11.87 -3.27
N GLY A 39 -2.25 -12.28 -4.38
CA GLY A 39 -2.16 -11.49 -5.62
C GLY A 39 -1.16 -10.35 -5.54
N ILE A 40 -1.19 -9.50 -6.57
CA ILE A 40 -0.19 -8.44 -6.76
C ILE A 40 -0.19 -7.36 -5.68
N TRP A 41 -1.32 -7.24 -4.97
CA TRP A 41 -1.53 -6.25 -3.92
C TRP A 41 -1.44 -6.84 -2.51
N GLN A 42 -1.17 -8.16 -2.39
CA GLN A 42 -1.15 -8.91 -1.14
C GLN A 42 -2.32 -8.54 -0.21
N ILE A 43 -3.54 -8.69 -0.72
CA ILE A 43 -4.74 -8.39 0.06
C ILE A 43 -5.13 -9.62 0.89
N ILE A 44 -5.30 -9.45 2.20
CA ILE A 44 -5.78 -10.54 3.08
C ILE A 44 -7.28 -10.82 2.85
N PRO A 45 -7.78 -12.03 3.17
CA PRO A 45 -9.13 -12.45 2.79
C PRO A 45 -10.23 -11.53 3.34
N SER A 46 -10.13 -11.14 4.61
CA SER A 46 -11.10 -10.26 5.29
C SER A 46 -11.15 -8.88 4.64
N THR A 47 -9.99 -8.24 4.43
CA THR A 47 -9.89 -6.97 3.72
C THR A 47 -10.48 -7.08 2.32
N GLY A 48 -10.14 -8.13 1.58
CA GLY A 48 -10.69 -8.33 0.25
C GLY A 48 -12.23 -8.34 0.24
N ARG A 49 -12.86 -9.08 1.16
CA ARG A 49 -14.33 -9.10 1.27
C ARG A 49 -14.91 -7.74 1.63
N ASN A 50 -14.26 -7.00 2.54
CA ASN A 50 -14.69 -5.66 2.94
C ASN A 50 -14.66 -4.65 1.79
N TYR A 51 -13.78 -4.86 0.80
CA TYR A 51 -13.68 -4.06 -0.42
C TYR A 51 -14.35 -4.73 -1.64
N GLY A 52 -15.28 -5.67 -1.41
CA GLY A 52 -16.09 -6.26 -2.47
C GLY A 52 -15.37 -7.29 -3.36
N LEU A 53 -14.16 -7.73 -3.00
CA LEU A 53 -13.45 -8.79 -3.71
C LEU A 53 -14.11 -10.15 -3.41
N LYS A 54 -14.88 -10.63 -4.39
CA LYS A 54 -15.53 -11.95 -4.36
C LYS A 54 -14.48 -13.06 -4.20
N GLN A 55 -14.73 -13.95 -3.26
CA GLN A 55 -13.89 -15.11 -2.95
C GLN A 55 -14.78 -16.35 -2.95
N THR A 56 -14.64 -17.20 -3.96
CA THR A 56 -15.29 -18.51 -4.09
C THR A 56 -14.24 -19.59 -4.26
N ARG A 57 -14.68 -20.86 -4.29
CA ARG A 57 -13.78 -22.00 -4.53
C ARG A 57 -13.03 -21.93 -5.87
N SER A 58 -13.65 -21.34 -6.89
CA SER A 58 -13.10 -21.27 -8.26
C SER A 58 -12.56 -19.89 -8.63
N TYR A 59 -12.84 -18.85 -7.84
CA TYR A 59 -12.48 -17.48 -8.18
C TYR A 59 -12.12 -16.67 -6.93
N ASP A 60 -10.90 -16.14 -6.90
CA ASP A 60 -10.42 -15.23 -5.86
C ASP A 60 -10.06 -13.88 -6.50
N ALA A 61 -10.95 -12.89 -6.38
CA ALA A 61 -10.78 -11.57 -6.97
C ALA A 61 -9.57 -10.79 -6.42
N ARG A 62 -8.92 -11.27 -5.35
CA ARG A 62 -7.64 -10.73 -4.86
C ARG A 62 -6.50 -10.99 -5.85
N ARG A 63 -6.64 -12.00 -6.70
CA ARG A 63 -5.69 -12.36 -7.78
C ARG A 63 -6.05 -11.74 -9.13
N ASP A 64 -7.29 -11.27 -9.28
CA ASP A 64 -7.69 -10.52 -10.47
C ASP A 64 -7.05 -9.14 -10.42
N VAL A 65 -6.19 -8.84 -11.38
CA VAL A 65 -5.40 -7.59 -11.42
C VAL A 65 -6.30 -6.35 -11.43
N VAL A 66 -7.43 -6.37 -12.13
CA VAL A 66 -8.30 -5.19 -12.27
C VAL A 66 -9.12 -4.97 -11.00
N ALA A 67 -9.75 -6.04 -10.49
CA ALA A 67 -10.57 -5.98 -9.28
C ALA A 67 -9.71 -5.62 -8.07
N SER A 68 -8.58 -6.32 -7.86
CA SER A 68 -7.67 -6.07 -6.74
C SER A 68 -7.03 -4.69 -6.80
N THR A 69 -6.69 -4.16 -7.99
CA THR A 69 -6.20 -2.78 -8.14
C THR A 69 -7.25 -1.76 -7.73
N THR A 70 -8.51 -1.97 -8.12
CA THR A 70 -9.59 -1.07 -7.71
C THR A 70 -9.73 -1.06 -6.19
N ALA A 71 -9.82 -2.24 -5.57
CA ALA A 71 -9.92 -2.37 -4.12
C ALA A 71 -8.71 -1.78 -3.37
N ALA A 72 -7.48 -2.01 -3.83
CA ALA A 72 -6.27 -1.49 -3.21
C ALA A 72 -6.22 0.03 -3.26
N LEU A 73 -6.54 0.63 -4.41
CA LEU A 73 -6.54 2.09 -4.57
C LEU A 73 -7.68 2.74 -3.78
N ASP A 74 -8.86 2.14 -3.74
CA ASP A 74 -9.98 2.64 -2.92
C ASP A 74 -9.63 2.59 -1.42
N MET A 75 -8.95 1.53 -0.98
CA MET A 75 -8.41 1.44 0.38
C MET A 75 -7.39 2.54 0.66
N MET A 76 -6.44 2.79 -0.26
CA MET A 76 -5.46 3.86 -0.12
C MET A 76 -6.09 5.24 -0.07
N GLN A 77 -7.13 5.50 -0.86
CA GLN A 77 -7.90 6.76 -0.82
C GLN A 77 -8.54 6.98 0.56
N ARG A 78 -9.16 5.93 1.13
CA ARG A 78 -9.73 5.99 2.49
C ARG A 78 -8.65 6.23 3.54
N LEU A 79 -7.54 5.51 3.46
CA LEU A 79 -6.40 5.67 4.38
C LEU A 79 -5.80 7.08 4.26
N ASN A 80 -5.65 7.62 3.06
CA ASN A 80 -5.10 8.95 2.85
C ASN A 80 -5.98 10.04 3.44
N LYS A 81 -7.31 9.90 3.33
CA LYS A 81 -8.26 10.77 4.04
C LYS A 81 -8.12 10.65 5.56
N MET A 82 -7.86 9.44 6.09
CA MET A 82 -7.66 9.22 7.53
C MET A 82 -6.37 9.86 8.06
N PHE A 83 -5.32 9.94 7.24
CA PHE A 83 -4.03 10.53 7.61
C PHE A 83 -3.83 11.94 7.03
N ASP A 84 -4.92 12.68 6.82
CA ASP A 84 -4.91 14.09 6.42
C ASP A 84 -4.05 14.39 5.18
N GLY A 85 -4.01 13.46 4.23
CA GLY A 85 -3.22 13.58 3.00
C GLY A 85 -1.77 13.07 3.09
N ASP A 86 -1.30 12.62 4.25
CA ASP A 86 0.06 12.09 4.41
C ASP A 86 0.19 10.70 3.76
N TRP A 87 0.84 10.67 2.59
CA TRP A 87 1.05 9.45 1.82
C TRP A 87 2.04 8.48 2.46
N LEU A 88 3.00 8.93 3.28
CA LEU A 88 3.92 8.01 3.96
C LEU A 88 3.18 7.25 5.06
N LEU A 89 2.34 7.94 5.84
CA LEU A 89 1.46 7.31 6.81
C LEU A 89 0.41 6.41 6.15
N THR A 90 -0.12 6.83 4.99
CA THR A 90 -1.06 6.03 4.19
C THR A 90 -0.44 4.69 3.78
N VAL A 91 0.78 4.71 3.23
CA VAL A 91 1.49 3.51 2.78
C VAL A 91 1.91 2.65 3.99
N ALA A 92 2.34 3.25 5.09
CA ALA A 92 2.63 2.53 6.32
C ALA A 92 1.38 1.83 6.90
N ALA A 93 0.21 2.46 6.80
CA ALA A 93 -1.06 1.90 7.24
C ALA A 93 -1.58 0.80 6.32
N TYR A 94 -1.31 0.88 5.01
CA TYR A 94 -1.59 -0.19 4.06
C TYR A 94 -0.84 -1.47 4.45
N ASN A 95 0.46 -1.37 4.73
CA ASN A 95 1.28 -2.52 5.12
C ASN A 95 0.92 -3.06 6.52
N SER A 96 0.72 -2.18 7.50
CA SER A 96 0.74 -2.57 8.92
C SER A 96 -0.61 -2.47 9.64
N GLY A 97 -1.63 -1.96 8.95
CA GLY A 97 -2.96 -1.69 9.47
C GLY A 97 -3.10 -0.29 10.06
N GLU A 98 -4.23 0.35 9.77
CA GLU A 98 -4.53 1.72 10.20
C GLU A 98 -4.52 1.93 11.71
N GLY A 99 -5.06 0.98 12.48
CA GLY A 99 -5.13 1.08 13.93
C GLY A 99 -3.75 1.13 14.58
N ARG A 100 -2.77 0.46 13.98
CA ARG A 100 -1.38 0.46 14.43
C ARG A 100 -0.74 1.83 14.22
N VAL A 101 -0.88 2.40 13.01
CA VAL A 101 -0.33 3.73 12.69
C VAL A 101 -1.04 4.80 13.52
N MET A 102 -2.37 4.77 13.63
CA MET A 102 -3.14 5.69 14.48
C MET A 102 -2.70 5.64 15.94
N LYS A 103 -2.45 4.44 16.49
CA LYS A 103 -1.96 4.29 17.86
C LYS A 103 -0.57 4.92 18.03
N ALA A 104 0.32 4.74 17.06
CA ALA A 104 1.66 5.35 17.09
C ALA A 104 1.58 6.88 17.00
N VAL A 105 0.76 7.42 16.08
CA VAL A 105 0.49 8.86 15.96
C VAL A 105 -0.05 9.44 17.27
N LYS A 106 -1.06 8.80 17.85
CA LYS A 106 -1.66 9.25 19.12
C LYS A 106 -0.64 9.26 20.26
N ALA A 107 0.21 8.23 20.33
CA ALA A 107 1.24 8.12 21.36
C ALA A 107 2.35 9.18 21.23
N ASN A 108 2.75 9.54 20.01
CA ASN A 108 3.69 10.64 19.80
C ASN A 108 3.05 12.00 20.11
N ARG A 109 1.82 12.22 19.63
CA ARG A 109 1.06 13.45 19.89
C ARG A 109 0.88 13.71 21.38
N SER A 110 0.52 12.68 22.17
CA SER A 110 0.35 12.83 23.62
C SER A 110 1.64 13.14 24.38
N ARG A 111 2.81 12.98 23.73
CA ARG A 111 4.14 13.26 24.27
C ARG A 111 4.76 14.52 23.67
N GLY A 112 4.03 15.29 22.85
CA GLY A 112 4.55 16.45 22.13
C GLY A 112 5.64 16.11 21.11
N LYS A 113 5.66 14.87 20.60
CA LYS A 113 6.64 14.42 19.60
C LYS A 113 6.08 14.56 18.17
N PRO A 114 6.94 14.69 17.13
CA PRO A 114 6.49 14.71 15.75
C PRO A 114 5.71 13.43 15.38
N THR A 115 4.72 13.56 14.50
CA THR A 115 3.80 12.46 14.12
C THR A 115 3.96 12.01 12.67
N ASP A 116 4.98 12.52 11.97
CA ASP A 116 5.36 12.05 10.64
C ASP A 116 5.90 10.61 10.70
N PHE A 117 5.85 9.90 9.57
CA PHE A 117 6.26 8.51 9.46
C PHE A 117 7.62 8.20 10.09
N TRP A 118 8.63 9.07 9.90
CA TRP A 118 10.01 8.83 10.34
C TRP A 118 10.16 8.90 11.86
N SER A 119 9.23 9.58 12.52
CA SER A 119 9.22 9.76 13.97
C SER A 119 8.40 8.69 14.71
N LEU A 120 7.62 7.87 14.01
CA LEU A 120 6.72 6.90 14.62
C LEU A 120 7.43 5.60 15.02
N SER A 121 7.05 5.07 16.19
CA SER A 121 7.44 3.72 16.61
C SER A 121 6.55 2.68 15.91
N LEU A 122 7.03 2.20 14.76
CA LEU A 122 6.37 1.20 13.92
C LEU A 122 7.19 -0.11 13.86
N PRO A 123 6.56 -1.26 13.50
CA PRO A 123 7.26 -2.51 13.28
C PRO A 123 8.40 -2.35 12.29
N HIS A 124 9.46 -3.15 12.46
CA HIS A 124 10.64 -3.10 11.59
C HIS A 124 10.29 -3.29 10.11
N GLU A 125 9.39 -4.23 9.81
CA GLU A 125 8.90 -4.47 8.44
C GLU A 125 8.29 -3.19 7.83
N THR A 126 7.41 -2.50 8.55
CA THR A 126 6.76 -1.26 8.10
C THR A 126 7.75 -0.11 7.94
N LYS A 127 8.72 0.00 8.86
CA LYS A 127 9.80 1.00 8.77
C LYS A 127 10.69 0.79 7.56
N ILE A 128 10.76 -0.42 7.02
CA ILE A 128 11.49 -0.75 5.79
C ILE A 128 10.59 -0.63 4.55
N TYR A 129 9.30 -0.93 4.68
CA TYR A 129 8.35 -0.97 3.56
C TYR A 129 8.25 0.35 2.80
N VAL A 130 8.06 1.47 3.51
CA VAL A 130 7.99 2.81 2.89
C VAL A 130 9.33 3.19 2.23
N PRO A 131 10.50 3.07 2.90
CA PRO A 131 11.79 3.27 2.24
C PRO A 131 12.05 2.41 1.02
N LYS A 132 11.61 1.14 0.99
CA LYS A 132 11.74 0.29 -0.20
C LYS A 132 11.03 0.91 -1.41
N MET A 133 9.80 1.40 -1.22
CA MET A 133 9.06 2.08 -2.28
C MET A 133 9.77 3.36 -2.75
N LEU A 134 10.27 4.16 -1.81
CA LEU A 134 10.99 5.40 -2.11
C LEU A 134 12.30 5.13 -2.87
N ALA A 135 13.06 4.10 -2.47
CA ALA A 135 14.28 3.69 -3.15
C ALA A 135 14.01 3.20 -4.58
N LEU A 136 12.94 2.41 -4.80
CA LEU A 136 12.53 2.02 -6.14
C LEU A 136 12.15 3.24 -7.01
N SER A 137 11.46 4.22 -6.42
CA SER A 137 11.12 5.47 -7.11
C SER A 137 12.37 6.24 -7.53
N ASP A 138 13.36 6.34 -6.63
CA ASP A 138 14.61 7.04 -6.87
C ASP A 138 15.46 6.38 -7.96
N ILE A 139 15.58 5.05 -7.93
CA ILE A 139 16.27 4.26 -8.97
C ILE A 139 15.63 4.50 -10.35
N LEU A 140 14.30 4.46 -10.44
CA LEU A 140 13.59 4.66 -11.70
C LEU A 140 13.70 6.09 -12.24
N LYS A 141 13.69 7.10 -11.35
CA LYS A 141 13.92 8.49 -11.73
C LYS A 141 15.33 8.67 -12.29
N THR A 142 16.33 8.11 -11.62
CA THR A 142 17.74 8.19 -12.06
C THR A 142 17.98 7.45 -13.37
N ALA A 143 17.36 6.27 -13.56
CA ALA A 143 17.44 5.53 -14.81
C ALA A 143 16.85 6.30 -16.01
N ASN A 144 15.80 7.09 -15.79
CA ASN A 144 15.21 7.95 -16.83
C ASN A 144 16.00 9.24 -17.11
N VAL A 145 16.90 9.66 -16.21
CA VAL A 145 17.76 10.85 -16.43
C VAL A 145 19.00 10.49 -17.28
N THR A 146 19.25 9.20 -17.52
CA THR A 146 20.39 8.70 -18.29
C THR A 146 20.00 8.13 -19.66
N ALA A 147 18.74 8.29 -20.07
CA ALA A 147 18.21 7.83 -21.36
C ALA A 147 17.87 9.01 -22.30
#